data_AF-A0A377ZRW1-F1
#
_entry.id   AF-A0A377ZRW1-F1
#
_cell.length_a   1.000
_cell.length_b   1.000
_cell.length_c   1.000
_cell.angle_alpha   90.00
_cell.angle_beta   90.00
_cell.angle_gamma   90.00
#
_symmetry.space_group_name_H-M   'P 1'
#
loop_
_entity.id
_entity.type
_entity.pdbx_description
1 polymer ?
#
loop_
_entity_poly.entity_id
_entity_poly.type
_entity_poly.pdbx_seq_one_letter_code
_entity_poly.pdbx_strand_id
1 'polypeptide(L)' 'MNNAMIEFRHVSKSFSRKGHPVLALQDINLSIERGDIFGIIGYSGGRKKHLITAD' A
#
# COMPACT_ATOMS: atom_id res chain seq x y z
N MET A 1 -8.73 -2.24 -24.03
CA MET A 1 -8.15 -3.18 -23.06
C MET A 1 -7.46 -2.32 -22.01
N ASN A 2 -7.77 -2.53 -20.74
CA ASN A 2 -7.11 -1.83 -19.65
C ASN A 2 -5.85 -2.61 -19.31
N ASN A 3 -4.73 -1.91 -19.18
CA ASN A 3 -3.41 -2.51 -19.05
C ASN A 3 -2.67 -1.75 -17.95
N ALA A 4 -3.24 -1.86 -16.74
CA ALA A 4 -2.71 -1.31 -15.52
C ALA A 4 -1.19 -1.56 -15.45
N MET A 5 -0.45 -0.46 -15.40
CA MET A 5 1.01 -0.45 -15.44
C MET A 5 1.60 -0.87 -14.08
N ILE A 6 0.84 -0.67 -13.01
CA ILE A 6 1.14 -1.11 -11.64
C ILE A 6 -0.16 -1.66 -11.04
N GLU A 7 -0.09 -2.85 -10.44
CA GLU A 7 -1.20 -3.43 -9.68
C GLU A 7 -0.76 -3.94 -8.30
N PHE A 8 -1.53 -3.57 -7.28
CA PHE A 8 -1.55 -4.20 -5.97
C PHE A 8 -2.83 -5.03 -5.90
N ARG A 9 -2.72 -6.34 -5.62
CA ARG A 9 -3.85 -7.26 -5.49
C ARG A 9 -3.81 -7.94 -4.12
N HIS A 10 -4.88 -7.83 -3.34
CA HIS A 10 -5.04 -8.36 -1.99
C HIS A 10 -3.89 -8.04 -1.01
N VAL A 11 -3.24 -6.88 -1.15
CA VAL A 11 -2.01 -6.56 -0.42
C VAL A 11 -2.33 -6.24 1.04
N SER A 12 -1.95 -7.17 1.91
CA SER A 12 -1.99 -7.02 3.37
C SER A 12 -0.57 -7.04 3.93
N LYS A 13 -0.28 -6.15 4.88
CA LYS A 13 1.02 -6.09 5.57
C LYS A 13 0.77 -5.73 7.02
N SER A 14 1.39 -6.47 7.95
CA SER A 14 1.38 -6.18 9.39
C SER A 14 2.81 -5.91 9.85
N PHE A 15 2.97 -5.23 10.99
CA PHE A 15 4.27 -5.04 11.62
C PHE A 15 4.19 -5.25 13.13
N SER A 16 5.24 -5.76 13.76
CA SER A 16 5.30 -5.86 15.23
C SER A 16 5.71 -4.52 15.84
N ARG A 17 5.04 -4.10 16.91
CA ARG A 17 5.43 -2.93 17.73
C ARG A 17 5.24 -3.28 19.20
N LYS A 18 6.33 -3.22 19.99
CA LYS A 18 6.33 -3.67 21.41
C LYS A 18 5.75 -5.09 21.57
N GLY A 19 6.14 -6.01 20.70
CA GLY A 19 5.66 -7.40 20.69
C GLY A 19 4.25 -7.62 20.12
N HIS A 20 3.46 -6.56 19.91
CA HIS A 20 2.08 -6.67 19.44
C HIS A 20 2.00 -6.48 17.91
N PRO A 21 1.22 -7.30 17.19
CA PRO A 21 0.97 -7.09 15.77
C PRO A 21 0.10 -5.84 15.57
N VAL A 22 0.54 -4.94 14.69
CA VAL A 22 -0.20 -3.76 14.26
C VAL A 22 -0.33 -3.83 12.74
N LEU A 23 -1.56 -3.76 12.25
CA LEU A 23 -1.85 -3.79 10.82
C LEU A 23 -1.28 -2.53 10.12
N ALA A 24 -0.87 -2.66 8.87
CA ALA A 24 -0.29 -1.58 8.07
C ALA A 24 -1.04 -1.36 6.76
N LEU A 25 -1.39 -2.47 6.10
CA LEU A 25 -2.25 -2.55 4.93
C LEU A 25 -3.20 -3.72 5.17
N GLN A 26 -4.47 -3.58 4.79
CA GLN A 26 -5.51 -4.61 4.94
C GLN A 26 -6.24 -4.74 3.61
N ASP A 27 -6.04 -5.88 2.94
CA ASP A 27 -6.69 -6.25 1.66
C ASP A 27 -6.71 -5.13 0.60
N ILE A 28 -5.56 -4.47 0.42
CA ILE A 28 -5.46 -3.34 -0.50
C ILE A 28 -5.41 -3.83 -1.94
N ASN A 29 -6.36 -3.34 -2.73
CA ASN A 29 -6.47 -3.57 -4.16
C ASN A 29 -6.40 -2.21 -4.86
N LEU A 30 -5.44 -2.03 -5.77
CA LEU A 30 -5.17 -0.77 -6.47
C LEU A 30 -4.52 -1.05 -7.82
N SER A 31 -5.17 -0.61 -8.90
CA SER A 31 -4.61 -0.60 -10.26
C SER A 31 -4.32 0.86 -10.67
N ILE A 32 -3.20 1.08 -11.35
CA ILE A 32 -2.76 2.40 -11.84
C ILE A 32 -2.47 2.26 -13.34
N GLU A 33 -3.13 3.04 -14.19
CA GLU A 33 -2.98 2.98 -15.64
C GLU A 33 -1.76 3.80 -16.12
N ARG A 34 -1.40 3.63 -17.40
CA ARG A 34 -0.27 4.35 -18.00
C ARG A 34 -0.60 5.84 -18.16
N GLY A 35 0.03 6.67 -17.35
CA GLY A 35 -0.09 8.14 -17.40
C GLY A 35 -0.71 8.76 -16.15
N ASP A 36 -1.28 7.93 -15.26
CA ASP A 36 -1.82 8.38 -13.99
C ASP A 36 -0.74 8.95 -13.07
N ILE A 37 -1.07 10.02 -12.34
CA ILE A 37 -0.22 10.58 -11.28
C ILE A 37 -0.89 10.26 -9.94
N PHE A 38 -0.32 9.31 -9.18
CA PHE A 38 -0.89 8.84 -7.92
C PHE A 38 -0.11 9.38 -6.70
N GLY A 39 -0.83 9.82 -5.66
CA GLY A 39 -0.25 10.46 -4.46
C GLY A 39 -0.68 9.80 -3.15
N ILE A 40 0.28 9.33 -2.35
CA ILE A 40 0.00 8.64 -1.07
C ILE A 40 -0.19 9.66 0.07
N ILE A 41 -1.43 10.06 0.30
CA ILE A 41 -1.84 10.94 1.42
C ILE A 41 -2.08 10.16 2.73
N GLY A 42 -2.44 10.87 3.81
CA GLY A 42 -2.61 10.31 5.16
C GLY A 42 -1.76 11.00 6.23
N TYR A 43 -2.13 10.79 7.50
CA TYR A 43 -1.59 11.47 8.69
C TYR A 43 -0.10 11.22 8.96
N SER A 44 0.51 12.11 9.77
CA SER A 44 1.83 11.88 10.37
C SER A 44 1.82 10.61 11.23
N GLY A 45 2.82 9.74 11.06
CA GLY A 45 2.84 8.39 11.64
C GLY A 45 1.94 7.36 10.94
N GLY A 46 1.04 7.79 10.05
CA GLY A 46 0.31 6.90 9.13
C GLY A 46 1.29 6.12 8.25
N ARG A 47 1.05 4.82 8.07
CA ARG A 47 2.10 3.84 7.69
C ARG A 47 2.62 3.94 6.24
N LYS A 48 2.38 5.02 5.50
CA LYS A 48 2.68 5.29 4.06
C LYS A 48 3.88 4.55 3.46
N LYS A 49 5.07 4.62 4.11
CA LYS A 49 6.31 3.97 3.64
C LYS A 49 6.11 2.47 3.34
N HIS A 50 5.21 1.78 4.03
CA HIS A 50 4.93 0.35 3.88
C HIS A 50 4.08 -0.01 2.65
N LEU A 51 3.48 0.98 1.98
CA LEU A 51 2.88 0.81 0.64
C LEU A 51 3.91 0.98 -0.48
N ILE A 52 5.04 1.64 -0.19
CA ILE A 52 6.14 1.88 -1.15
C ILE A 52 7.22 0.79 -1.03
N THR A 53 7.46 0.28 0.18
CA THR A 53 8.48 -0.73 0.46
C THR A 53 7.86 -2.09 0.79
N ALA A 54 7.78 -2.93 -0.24
CA ALA A 54 7.53 -4.36 -0.13
C ALA A 54 8.77 -5.13 -0.58
N ASP A 55 9.64 -5.44 0.39
CA ASP A 55 10.22 -6.78 0.50
C ASP A 55 9.12 -7.76 0.97
#